data_AF-F4Y2Z6-F1
#
_entry.id   AF-F4Y2Z6-F1
#
_cell.length_a   1.000
_cell.length_b   1.000
_cell.length_c   1.000
_cell.angle_alpha   90.00
_cell.angle_beta   90.00
_cell.angle_gamma   90.00
#
_symmetry.space_group_name_H-M   'P 1'
#
loop_
_entity.id
_entity.type
_entity.pdbx_description
1 polymer ?
#
loop_
_entity_poly.entity_id
_entity_poly.type
_entity_poly.pdbx_seq_one_letter_code
_entity_poly.pdbx_strand_id
1 'polypeptide(L)' 'MKDKKLIIRLTDFEKRQFLQEAERRGMTQSELIRSLIARFPVPKDSVQNSSHTHAAHVRCGASFAGQLNGN' A
#
# COMPACT_ATOMS: atom_id res chain seq x y z
N MET A 1 -9.89 15.17 2.61
CA MET A 1 -10.99 15.46 1.65
C MET A 1 -11.28 14.20 0.85
N LYS A 2 -12.54 13.95 0.46
CA LYS A 2 -12.91 12.81 -0.40
C LYS A 2 -12.94 13.30 -1.84
N ASP A 3 -11.85 13.11 -2.57
CA ASP A 3 -11.53 13.81 -3.83
C ASP A 3 -11.48 12.88 -5.06
N LYS A 4 -11.40 11.57 -4.86
CA LYS A 4 -11.33 10.58 -5.95
C LYS A 4 -12.71 10.10 -6.39
N LYS A 5 -12.94 10.09 -7.71
CA LYS A 5 -14.18 9.60 -8.34
C LYS A 5 -14.02 8.12 -8.73
N LEU A 6 -14.95 7.28 -8.31
CA LEU A 6 -15.05 5.87 -8.72
C LEU A 6 -16.28 5.71 -9.63
N ILE A 7 -16.08 5.14 -10.81
CA ILE A 7 -17.16 4.83 -11.77
C ILE A 7 -17.24 3.31 -11.89
N ILE A 8 -18.40 2.74 -11.59
CA ILE A 8 -18.66 1.29 -11.63
C ILE A 8 -19.84 1.07 -12.57
N ARG A 9 -19.75 0.05 -13.43
CA ARG A 9 -20.88 -0.41 -14.24
C ARG A 9 -21.65 -1.43 -13.43
N LEU A 10 -22.92 -1.17 -13.18
CA LEU A 10 -23.81 -2.03 -12.43
C LEU A 10 -25.00 -2.41 -13.31
N THR A 11 -25.56 -3.58 -13.04
CA THR A 11 -26.86 -3.99 -13.55
C THR A 11 -27.98 -3.26 -12.79
N ASP A 12 -29.17 -3.21 -13.39
CA ASP A 12 -30.34 -2.60 -12.74
C ASP A 12 -30.73 -3.30 -11.44
N PHE A 13 -30.49 -4.62 -11.35
CA PHE A 13 -30.75 -5.39 -10.15
C PHE A 13 -29.85 -4.95 -8.99
N GLU A 14 -28.55 -4.87 -9.22
CA GLU A 14 -27.57 -4.43 -8.22
C GLU A 14 -27.87 -2.99 -7.76
N LYS A 15 -28.25 -2.10 -8.69
CA LYS A 15 -28.63 -0.72 -8.35
C LYS A 15 -29.82 -0.67 -7.40
N ARG A 16 -30.84 -1.51 -7.60
CA ARG A 16 -32.02 -1.60 -6.72
C ARG A 16 -31.68 -2.16 -5.35
N GLN A 17 -30.89 -3.23 -5.29
CA GLN A 17 -30.37 -3.79 -4.05
C GLN A 17 -29.61 -2.73 -3.23
N PHE A 18 -28.80 -1.94 -3.94
CA PHE A 18 -28.00 -0.89 -3.32
C PHE A 18 -28.85 0.24 -2.74
N LEU A 19 -29.91 0.65 -3.44
CA LEU A 19 -30.85 1.65 -2.96
C LEU A 19 -31.60 1.16 -1.71
N GLN A 20 -32.08 -0.08 -1.72
CA GLN A 20 -32.79 -0.65 -0.57
C GLN A 20 -31.91 -0.73 0.68
N GLU A 21 -30.66 -1.18 0.56
CA GLU A 21 -29.74 -1.21 1.71
C GLU A 21 -29.35 0.18 2.19
N ALA A 22 -29.23 1.16 1.30
CA ALA A 22 -28.96 2.55 1.63
C ALA A 22 -30.12 3.15 2.45
N GLU A 23 -31.35 2.96 1.98
CA GLU A 23 -32.58 3.40 2.68
C GLU A 23 -32.72 2.70 4.04
N ARG A 24 -32.51 1.39 4.10
CA ARG A 24 -32.61 0.60 5.34
C ARG A 24 -31.65 1.08 6.42
N ARG A 25 -30.45 1.53 6.04
CA ARG A 25 -29.43 2.02 6.98
C ARG A 25 -29.48 3.53 7.19
N GLY A 26 -30.35 4.25 6.47
CA GLY A 26 -30.38 5.72 6.48
C GLY A 26 -29.08 6.36 5.98
N MET A 27 -28.35 5.68 5.10
CA MET A 27 -27.07 6.14 4.57
C MET A 27 -27.18 6.50 3.09
N THR A 28 -26.33 7.40 2.61
CA THR A 28 -26.23 7.64 1.16
C THR A 28 -25.56 6.46 0.47
N GLN A 29 -25.88 6.20 -0.81
CA GLN A 29 -25.22 5.14 -1.59
C GLN A 29 -23.68 5.29 -1.56
N SER A 30 -23.19 6.52 -1.68
CA SER A 30 -21.76 6.84 -1.59
C SER A 30 -21.13 6.45 -0.25
N GLU A 31 -21.88 6.54 0.84
CA GLU A 31 -21.42 6.11 2.16
C GLU A 31 -21.46 4.60 2.31
N LEU A 32 -22.51 3.96 1.82
CA LEU A 32 -22.61 2.50 1.81
C LEU A 32 -21.44 1.88 1.06
N ILE A 33 -21.09 2.40 -0.12
CA ILE A 33 -19.90 1.95 -0.88
C ILE A 33 -18.62 2.15 -0.06
N ARG A 34 -18.48 3.31 0.61
CA ARG A 34 -17.29 3.57 1.45
C ARG A 34 -17.20 2.61 2.63
N SER A 35 -18.31 2.29 3.29
CA SER A 35 -18.36 1.32 4.39
C SER A 35 -18.06 -0.10 3.92
N LEU A 36 -18.48 -0.46 2.71
CA LEU A 36 -18.10 -1.72 2.06
C LEU A 36 -16.60 -1.75 1.77
N ILE A 37 -16.05 -0.68 1.17
CA ILE A 37 -14.61 -0.58 0.87
C ILE A 37 -13.76 -0.64 2.15
N ALA A 38 -14.22 -0.01 3.24
CA ALA A 38 -13.49 0.00 4.51
C ALA A 38 -13.36 -1.40 5.16
N ARG A 39 -14.15 -2.39 4.74
CA ARG A 39 -14.04 -3.77 5.23
C ARG A 39 -12.92 -4.57 4.56
N PHE A 40 -12.41 -4.10 3.41
CA PHE A 40 -11.31 -4.78 2.74
C PHE A 40 -10.00 -4.57 3.53
N PRO A 41 -9.07 -5.54 3.49
CA PRO A 41 -7.78 -5.38 4.14
C PRO A 41 -7.06 -4.15 3.61
N VAL A 42 -6.30 -3.49 4.48
CA VAL A 42 -5.47 -2.33 4.10
C VAL A 42 -4.59 -2.74 2.92
N PRO A 43 -4.55 -1.94 1.84
CA PRO A 43 -3.67 -2.22 0.71
C PRO A 43 -2.26 -2.44 1.22
N LYS A 44 -1.69 -3.61 0.95
CA LYS A 44 -0.25 -3.80 1.13
C LYS A 44 0.39 -2.91 0.08
N ASP A 45 1.00 -1.82 0.51
CA ASP A 45 1.76 -0.96 -0.39
C ASP A 45 2.66 -1.85 -1.23
N SER A 46 2.41 -1.85 -2.55
CA SER A 46 3.21 -2.59 -3.49
C SER A 46 4.65 -2.14 -3.30
N VAL A 47 5.45 -3.06 -2.75
CA VAL A 47 6.91 -3.10 -2.71
C VAL A 47 7.51 -1.91 -3.43
N GLN A 48 7.99 -0.92 -2.67
CA GLN A 48 8.79 0.14 -3.26
C GLN A 48 9.93 -0.53 -4.02
N ASN A 49 9.92 -0.30 -5.32
CA ASN A 49 10.86 -0.84 -6.28
C ASN A 49 12.30 -0.56 -5.80
N SER A 50 13.04 -1.65 -5.60
CA SER A 50 14.45 -1.79 -5.95
C SER A 50 15.36 -0.57 -5.69
N SER A 51 15.80 -0.41 -4.44
CA SER A 51 17.11 0.18 -4.18
C SER A 51 18.19 -0.81 -4.60
N HIS A 52 18.51 -0.81 -5.88
CA HIS A 52 19.72 -1.40 -6.42
C HIS A 52 20.93 -0.59 -5.92
N THR A 53 21.47 -0.93 -4.74
CA THR A 53 22.84 -0.58 -4.42
C THR A 53 23.74 -1.69 -4.92
N HIS A 54 24.15 -1.55 -6.18
CA HIS A 54 25.32 -2.25 -6.69
C HIS A 54 26.54 -1.74 -5.92
N ALA A 55 27.13 -2.57 -5.06
CA ALA A 55 28.48 -2.39 -4.58
C ALA A 55 29.10 -3.77 -4.32
N ALA A 56 29.37 -4.47 -5.43
CA ALA A 56 30.30 -5.58 -5.41
C ALA A 56 31.70 -5.07 -5.06
N HIS A 57 32.33 -5.75 -4.10
CA HIS A 57 33.77 -6.05 -4.00
C HIS A 57 34.79 -4.89 -4.02
N VAL A 58 35.51 -4.73 -2.91
CA VAL A 58 37.00 -4.69 -2.73
C VAL A 58 37.20 -4.60 -1.20
N ARG A 59 37.97 -5.39 -0.43
CA ARG A 59 38.99 -6.42 -0.66
C ARG A 59 39.12 -7.28 0.60
N CYS A 60 39.53 -8.52 0.39
CA CYS A 60 39.97 -9.49 1.36
C CYS A 60 41.30 -9.08 2.06
N GLY A 61 41.39 -9.36 3.36
CA GLY A 61 42.54 -9.90 4.11
C GLY A 61 43.99 -9.41 3.90
N ALA A 62 44.56 -8.83 4.97
CA ALA A 62 45.95 -9.03 5.44
C ALA A 62 45.99 -8.48 6.90
N SER A 63 45.92 -9.30 7.95
CA SER A 63 47.01 -10.03 8.61
C SER A 63 48.32 -9.24 8.85
N PHE A 64 48.58 -9.06 10.15
CA PHE A 64 49.88 -9.14 10.85
C PHE A 64 50.91 -7.99 10.83
N ALA A 65 51.22 -7.57 12.07
CA ALA A 65 52.51 -7.20 12.67
C ALA A 65 53.26 -5.92 12.22
N GLY A 66 53.70 -5.14 13.21
CA GLY A 66 54.69 -4.08 13.01
C GLY A 66 54.83 -3.09 14.16
N GLN A 67 55.57 -3.49 15.19
CA GLN A 67 56.16 -2.67 16.26
C GLN A 67 57.01 -1.50 15.71
N LEU A 68 57.11 -0.37 16.43
CA LEU A 68 58.33 0.34 16.87
C LEU A 68 58.18 1.89 16.96
N ASN A 69 58.16 2.34 18.22
CA ASN A 69 58.90 3.43 18.89
C ASN A 69 59.60 4.56 18.08
N GLY A 70 59.51 5.79 18.60
CA GLY A 70 60.61 6.77 18.60
C GLY A 70 60.38 8.09 17.84
N ASN A 71 60.02 9.18 18.54
CA ASN A 71 60.92 10.25 19.00
C ASN A 71 60.12 11.27 19.84
#